data_AF-A0A1V4V4I4-F1
#
_entry.id   AF-A0A1V4V4I4-F1
#
_cell.length_a   1.000
_cell.length_b   1.000
_cell.length_c   1.000
_cell.angle_alpha   90.00
_cell.angle_beta   90.00
_cell.angle_gamma   90.00
#
_symmetry.space_group_name_H-M   'P 1'
#
loop_
_entity.id
_entity.type
_entity.pdbx_description
1 polymer ?
#
loop_
_entity_poly.entity_id
_entity_poly.type
_entity_poly.pdbx_seq_one_letter_code
_entity_poly.pdbx_strand_id
1 'polypeptide(L)'
;MMRANRYLIVAALCLAAAAPAQAESLSELQGLISWTNDPCMSTYELAVFLAAHGYPAIPENGYVSLELEEGIYRLTPNGEKPGLAEIIAVH
;
A
#
# COMPACT_ATOMS: atom_id res chain seq x y z
N MET A 1 -7.78 28.33 37.58
CA MET A 1 -6.49 27.77 37.14
C MET A 1 -6.77 26.63 36.17
N MET A 2 -6.68 26.89 34.87
CA MET A 2 -6.87 25.90 33.80
C MET A 2 -5.60 25.05 33.67
N ARG A 3 -5.74 23.73 33.79
CA ARG A 3 -4.73 22.77 33.30
C ARG A 3 -5.32 22.09 32.08
N ALA A 4 -4.99 22.64 30.92
CA ALA A 4 -5.29 22.06 29.62
C ALA A 4 -4.61 20.70 29.51
N ASN A 5 -5.40 19.63 29.57
CA ASN A 5 -4.92 18.27 29.35
C ASN A 5 -4.79 18.07 27.83
N ARG A 6 -3.57 18.29 27.33
CA ARG A 6 -3.20 18.36 25.90
C ARG A 6 -2.92 16.99 25.26
N TYR A 7 -3.75 15.97 25.52
CA TYR A 7 -3.44 14.61 25.01
C TYR A 7 -4.65 13.81 24.50
N LEU A 8 -5.65 14.46 23.92
CA LEU A 8 -6.72 13.75 23.20
C LEU A 8 -7.12 14.46 21.90
N ILE A 9 -6.13 14.88 21.10
CA ILE A 9 -6.35 15.28 19.70
C ILE A 9 -5.29 14.59 18.83
N VAL A 10 -5.35 13.26 18.71
CA VAL A 10 -4.67 12.53 17.61
C VAL A 10 -5.59 11.44 17.02
N ALA A 11 -6.90 11.48 17.28
CA ALA A 11 -7.86 10.50 16.76
C ALA A 11 -8.83 11.10 15.72
N ALA A 12 -8.47 12.20 15.05
CA ALA A 12 -9.39 12.97 14.19
C ALA A 12 -8.83 13.41 12.82
N LEU A 13 -7.77 12.78 12.33
CA LEU A 13 -7.34 12.80 10.92
C LEU A 13 -7.11 11.32 10.57
N CYS A 14 -7.91 10.61 9.78
CA CYS A 14 -8.45 10.94 8.47
C CYS A 14 -9.77 10.18 8.26
N LEU A 15 -10.90 10.77 8.66
CA LEU A 15 -12.20 10.40 8.10
C LEU A 15 -12.45 11.26 6.85
N ALA A 16 -11.44 11.35 5.97
CA ALA A 16 -11.69 11.80 4.61
C ALA A 16 -12.45 10.65 3.95
N ALA A 17 -13.62 10.94 3.40
CA ALA A 17 -14.36 10.00 2.57
C ALA A 17 -13.42 9.47 1.49
N ALA A 18 -12.83 8.30 1.74
CA ALA A 18 -12.24 7.50 0.68
C ALA A 18 -13.44 7.15 -0.20
N ALA A 19 -13.60 7.88 -1.31
CA ALA A 19 -14.22 7.31 -2.48
C ALA A 19 -13.63 5.90 -2.64
N PRO A 20 -14.40 4.87 -3.03
CA PRO A 20 -13.80 3.59 -3.34
C PRO A 20 -12.75 3.91 -4.39
N ALA A 21 -11.47 3.83 -3.99
CA ALA A 21 -10.40 4.02 -4.92
C ALA A 21 -10.56 2.84 -5.87
N GLN A 22 -11.02 3.14 -7.07
CA GLN A 22 -11.18 2.14 -8.10
C GLN A 22 -9.80 1.53 -8.23
N ALA A 23 -9.68 0.22 -7.98
CA ALA A 23 -8.42 -0.48 -8.15
C ALA A 23 -7.96 -0.18 -9.58
N GLU A 24 -6.90 0.61 -9.68
CA GLU A 24 -6.35 1.07 -10.94
C GLU A 24 -5.76 -0.13 -11.69
N SER A 25 -5.61 -0.01 -13.01
CA SER A 25 -5.22 -1.12 -13.87
C SER A 25 -3.86 -1.69 -13.50
N LEU A 26 -3.58 -2.94 -13.90
CA LEU A 26 -2.25 -3.55 -13.72
C LEU A 26 -1.11 -2.66 -14.27
N SER A 27 -1.36 -1.94 -15.37
CA SER A 27 -0.36 -1.06 -16.01
C SER A 27 0.01 0.13 -15.12
N GLU A 28 -0.96 0.73 -14.44
CA GLU A 28 -0.74 1.87 -13.55
C GLU A 28 0.02 1.41 -12.30
N LEU A 29 -0.36 0.26 -11.75
CA LEU A 29 0.35 -0.38 -10.63
C LEU A 29 1.82 -0.65 -10.95
N GLN A 30 2.10 -1.21 -12.14
CA GLN A 30 3.46 -1.45 -12.61
C GLN A 30 4.26 -0.15 -12.68
N GLY A 31 3.66 0.94 -13.16
CA GLY A 31 4.29 2.26 -13.17
C GLY A 31 4.60 2.76 -11.77
N LEU A 32 3.65 2.64 -10.85
CA LEU A 32 3.78 3.08 -9.45
C LEU A 32 4.95 2.40 -8.73
N ILE A 33 5.01 1.06 -8.81
CA ILE A 33 6.03 0.27 -8.10
C ILE A 33 7.41 0.32 -8.78
N SER A 34 7.49 0.70 -10.06
CA SER A 34 8.75 0.85 -10.78
C SER A 34 9.41 2.22 -10.56
N TRP A 35 8.61 3.26 -10.27
CA TRP A 35 9.11 4.64 -10.09
C TRP A 35 9.86 4.85 -8.77
N THR A 36 9.53 4.05 -7.77
CA THR A 36 9.95 4.23 -6.38
C THR A 36 10.95 3.13 -6.00
N ASN A 37 11.99 3.49 -5.24
CA ASN A 37 13.01 2.54 -4.79
C ASN A 37 13.20 2.67 -3.29
N ASP A 38 12.94 1.59 -2.55
CA ASP A 38 13.11 1.55 -1.10
C ASP A 38 13.59 0.14 -0.69
N PRO A 39 14.90 -0.02 -0.43
CA PRO A 39 15.48 -1.30 -0.04
C PRO A 39 15.02 -1.82 1.32
N CYS A 40 14.49 -0.94 2.17
CA CYS A 40 14.02 -1.28 3.51
C CYS A 40 12.52 -1.55 3.56
N MET A 41 11.82 -1.44 2.42
CA MET A 41 10.37 -1.60 2.33
C MET A 41 9.95 -2.97 2.89
N SER A 42 9.20 -2.95 3.99
CA SER A 42 8.59 -4.16 4.53
C SER A 42 7.30 -4.52 3.78
N THR A 43 6.85 -5.77 3.93
CA THR A 43 5.56 -6.22 3.40
C THR A 43 4.38 -5.39 3.91
N TYR A 44 4.41 -4.99 5.17
CA TYR A 44 3.35 -4.19 5.77
C TYR A 44 3.34 -2.76 5.23
N GLU A 45 4.51 -2.13 5.13
CA GLU A 45 4.63 -0.80 4.54
C GLU A 45 4.20 -0.80 3.08
N LEU A 46 4.55 -1.85 2.32
CA LEU A 46 4.10 -2.02 0.94
C LEU A 46 2.57 -2.10 0.87
N ALA A 47 1.91 -2.86 1.75
CA ALA A 47 0.45 -2.94 1.78
C ALA A 47 -0.20 -1.59 2.11
N VAL A 48 0.34 -0.84 3.08
CA VAL A 48 -0.13 0.50 3.43
C VAL A 48 0.08 1.50 2.29
N PHE A 49 1.24 1.46 1.64
CA PHE A 49 1.56 2.27 0.46
C PHE A 49 0.55 2.01 -0.66
N LEU A 50 0.33 0.74 -1.01
CA LEU A 50 -0.62 0.34 -2.04
C LEU A 50 -2.05 0.80 -1.68
N ALA A 51 -2.48 0.60 -0.44
CA ALA A 51 -3.79 1.06 0.02
C ALA A 51 -3.95 2.58 -0.04
N ALA A 52 -2.90 3.35 0.27
CA ALA A 52 -2.88 4.81 0.14
C ALA A 52 -2.99 5.27 -1.32
N HIS A 53 -2.59 4.42 -2.27
CA HIS A 53 -2.73 4.62 -3.71
C HIS A 53 -3.96 3.95 -4.32
N GLY A 54 -4.86 3.41 -3.49
CA GLY A 54 -6.13 2.87 -3.95
C GLY A 54 -6.14 1.39 -4.33
N TYR A 55 -5.05 0.69 -4.05
CA TYR A 55 -4.92 -0.75 -4.27
C TYR A 55 -5.21 -1.47 -2.94
N PRO A 56 -6.36 -2.17 -2.80
CA PRO A 56 -6.74 -2.82 -1.54
C PRO A 56 -5.90 -4.08 -1.29
N ALA A 57 -4.68 -3.85 -0.82
CA ALA A 57 -3.65 -4.87 -0.71
C ALA A 57 -3.64 -5.49 0.70
N ILE A 58 -3.58 -6.82 0.77
CA ILE A 58 -3.59 -7.59 2.01
C ILE A 58 -2.17 -8.08 2.30
N PRO A 59 -1.54 -7.67 3.42
CA PRO A 59 -0.23 -8.16 3.78
C PRO A 59 -0.31 -9.63 4.21
N GLU A 60 0.56 -10.45 3.62
CA GLU A 60 0.76 -11.86 3.93
C GLU A 60 2.19 -12.07 4.44
N ASN A 61 2.56 -13.32 4.76
CA ASN A 61 3.92 -13.60 5.23
C ASN A 61 4.95 -13.47 4.10
N GLY A 62 5.55 -12.29 3.98
CA GLY A 62 6.64 -11.97 3.05
C GLY A 62 6.19 -11.44 1.68
N TYR A 63 4.89 -11.20 1.47
CA TYR A 63 4.34 -10.61 0.25
C TYR A 63 2.99 -9.95 0.52
N VAL A 64 2.49 -9.20 -0.45
CA VAL A 64 1.17 -8.59 -0.42
C VAL A 64 0.31 -9.24 -1.50
N SER A 65 -0.92 -9.61 -1.15
CA SER A 65 -1.93 -10.08 -2.09
C SER A 65 -2.80 -8.90 -2.52
N LEU A 66 -3.08 -8.79 -3.81
CA LEU A 66 -3.90 -7.73 -4.38
C LEU A 66 -4.85 -8.33 -5.42
N GLU A 67 -6.14 -8.04 -5.30
CA GLU A 67 -7.15 -8.41 -6.28
C GLU A 67 -7.47 -7.20 -7.14
N LEU A 68 -7.29 -7.34 -8.45
CA LEU A 68 -7.71 -6.38 -9.48
C LEU A 68 -8.77 -7.05 -10.37
N GLU A 69 -9.42 -6.27 -11.24
CA GLU A 69 -10.37 -6.82 -12.21
C GLU A 69 -9.71 -7.87 -13.13
N GLU A 70 -8.41 -7.73 -13.41
CA GLU A 70 -7.64 -8.65 -14.25
C GLU A 70 -7.20 -9.93 -13.54
N GLY A 71 -7.34 -10.01 -12.20
CA GLY A 71 -7.00 -11.21 -11.41
C GLY A 71 -6.30 -10.93 -10.08
N ILE A 72 -5.75 -11.99 -9.49
CA ILE A 72 -5.04 -11.93 -8.22
C ILE A 72 -3.55 -11.81 -8.47
N TYR A 73 -2.93 -10.85 -7.79
CA TYR A 73 -1.51 -10.53 -7.90
C TYR A 73 -0.82 -10.66 -6.56
N ARG A 74 0.39 -11.18 -6.61
CA ARG A 74 1.33 -11.21 -5.50
C ARG A 74 2.42 -10.17 -5.72
N LEU A 75 2.61 -9.29 -4.75
CA LEU A 75 3.67 -8.28 -4.75
C LEU A 75 4.67 -8.58 -3.63
N THR A 76 5.95 -8.70 -3.95
CA THR A 76 7.02 -9.00 -2.97
C THR A 76 8.00 -7.82 -2.93
N PRO A 77 8.31 -7.23 -1.75
CA PRO A 77 9.30 -6.16 -1.68
C PRO A 77 10.63 -6.57 -2.29
N ASN A 78 11.23 -5.66 -3.06
CA ASN A 78 12.41 -5.95 -3.89
C ASN A 78 13.73 -5.97 -3.10
N GLY A 79 13.76 -5.41 -1.90
CA GLY A 79 14.99 -5.22 -1.15
C GLY A 79 16.01 -4.45 -1.97
N GLU A 80 17.20 -5.00 -2.17
CA GLU A 80 18.27 -4.32 -2.93
C GLU A 80 18.03 -4.28 -4.46
N LYS A 81 17.01 -4.97 -4.99
CA LYS A 81 16.68 -4.91 -6.42
C LYS A 81 16.00 -3.55 -6.76
N PRO A 82 16.13 -3.05 -8.00
CA PRO A 82 15.43 -1.83 -8.42
C PRO A 82 13.90 -1.93 -8.32
N GLY A 83 13.25 -0.83 -7.95
CA GLY A 83 11.80 -0.74 -7.80
C GLY A 83 11.34 -1.14 -6.40
N LEU A 84 10.09 -0.86 -6.05
CA LEU A 84 9.54 -1.19 -4.72
C LEU A 84 9.28 -2.68 -4.55
N ALA A 85 8.70 -3.32 -5.56
CA ALA A 85 8.22 -4.68 -5.47
C ALA A 85 8.24 -5.39 -6.81
N GLU A 86 8.43 -6.71 -6.76
CA GLU A 86 8.21 -7.63 -7.86
C GLU A 86 6.74 -8.06 -7.85
N ILE A 87 6.08 -8.04 -9.02
CA ILE A 87 4.67 -8.42 -9.19
C ILE A 87 4.55 -9.70 -10.02
N ILE A 88 3.73 -10.65 -9.54
CA ILE A 88 3.48 -11.93 -10.19
C ILE A 88 1.97 -12.23 -10.15
N ALA A 89 1.40 -12.63 -11.28
CA ALA A 89 0.02 -13.09 -11.34
C ALA A 89 -0.12 -14.49 -10.72
N VAL A 90 -1.13 -14.69 -9.89
CA VAL A 90 -1.49 -15.98 -9.27
C VAL A 90 -2.67 -16.55 -10.05
N HIS A 91 -2.45 -17.67 -10.75
CA HIS A 91 -3.50 -18.45 -11.41
C HIS A 91 -4.05 -19.55 -10.50
#